data_AF-A0A7K2QNZ2-F1
#
_entry.id   AF-A0A7K2QNZ2-F1
#
_cell.length_a   1.000
_cell.length_b   1.000
_cell.length_c   1.000
_cell.angle_alpha   90.00
_cell.angle_beta   90.00
_cell.angle_gamma   90.00
#
_symmetry.space_group_name_H-M   'P 1'
#
loop_
_entity.id
_entity.type
_entity.pdbx_description
1 polymer ?
#
loop_
_entity_poly.entity_id
_entity_poly.type
_entity_poly.pdbx_seq_one_letter_code
_entity_poly.pdbx_strand_id
1 'polypeptide(L)'
;GPSEERPAPVAMEAVHRALRVLEVVGRYSGGVSLAQIARETRLPQLVLARVMEQLVRANLAAAAGPGAYVAGRALLLTEAASGDGRGHLRETLAWVRDAVGAAVYVA
;
A
#
# COMPACT_ATOMS: atom_id res chain seq x y z
N GLY A 1 23.49 -0.48 -23.75
CA GLY A 1 22.33 0.10 -23.07
C GLY A 1 22.06 -0.72 -21.83
N PRO A 2 21.97 -0.07 -20.68
CA PRO A 2 20.65 -0.01 -20.04
C PRO A 2 20.37 1.37 -19.46
N SER A 3 19.16 1.89 -19.70
CA SER A 3 18.66 3.05 -18.96
C SER A 3 18.42 2.60 -17.53
N GLU A 4 19.20 3.11 -16.59
CA GLU A 4 18.79 3.16 -15.18
C GLU A 4 17.49 3.96 -15.14
N GLU A 5 16.37 3.24 -15.20
CA GLU A 5 15.04 3.75 -14.92
C GLU A 5 14.99 4.11 -13.45
N ARG A 6 15.59 5.25 -13.10
CA ARG A 6 15.28 5.91 -11.84
C ARG A 6 13.77 6.08 -11.85
N PRO A 7 13.04 5.44 -10.92
CA PRO A 7 11.60 5.53 -10.92
C PRO A 7 11.21 6.99 -10.94
N ALA A 8 10.35 7.38 -11.90
CA ALA A 8 9.91 8.75 -12.05
C ALA A 8 9.45 9.30 -10.68
N PRO A 9 9.70 10.57 -10.35
CA PRO A 9 9.41 11.14 -9.02
C PRO A 9 7.98 10.84 -8.53
N VAL A 10 7.01 10.81 -9.45
CA VAL A 10 5.60 10.49 -9.21
C VAL A 10 5.38 9.03 -8.74
N ALA A 11 6.11 8.08 -9.32
CA ALA A 11 6.03 6.67 -8.94
C ALA A 11 6.57 6.45 -7.52
N MET A 12 7.64 7.15 -7.13
CA MET A 12 8.18 7.08 -5.78
C MET A 12 7.23 7.67 -4.74
N GLU A 13 6.57 8.78 -5.07
CA GLU A 13 5.58 9.38 -4.17
C GLU A 13 4.36 8.49 -3.97
N ALA A 14 3.88 7.83 -5.04
CA ALA A 14 2.83 6.83 -4.96
C ALA A 14 3.18 5.66 -4.02
N VAL A 15 4.42 5.17 -4.10
CA VAL A 15 4.95 4.11 -3.22
C VAL A 15 4.97 4.56 -1.76
N HIS A 16 5.47 5.77 -1.48
CA HIS A 16 5.47 6.31 -0.11
C HIS A 16 4.06 6.43 0.46
N ARG A 17 3.08 6.86 -0.35
CA ARG A 17 1.68 6.94 0.08
C ARG A 17 1.12 5.56 0.42
N ALA A 18 1.37 4.56 -0.42
CA ALA A 18 0.92 3.20 -0.18
C ALA A 18 1.54 2.58 1.08
N LEU A 19 2.86 2.76 1.28
CA LEU A 19 3.54 2.34 2.51
C LEU A 19 2.93 2.97 3.75
N ARG A 20 2.71 4.28 3.70
CA ARG A 20 2.16 5.02 4.84
C ARG A 20 0.75 4.55 5.21
N VAL A 21 -0.06 4.16 4.22
CA VAL A 21 -1.37 3.54 4.43
C VAL A 21 -1.24 2.18 5.09
N LEU A 22 -0.33 1.32 4.60
CA LEU A 22 -0.11 -0.01 5.17
C LEU A 22 0.42 0.04 6.61
N GLU A 23 1.28 1.00 6.95
CA GLU A 23 1.75 1.24 8.32
C GLU A 23 0.60 1.52 9.30
N VAL A 24 -0.38 2.33 8.87
CA VAL A 24 -1.55 2.65 9.70
C VAL A 24 -2.42 1.40 9.84
N VAL A 25 -2.73 0.72 8.73
CA VAL A 25 -3.55 -0.50 8.76
C VAL A 25 -2.93 -1.60 9.63
N GLY A 26 -1.62 -1.81 9.55
CA GLY A 26 -0.90 -2.79 10.37
C GLY A 26 -0.87 -2.45 11.87
N ARG A 27 -0.94 -1.16 12.23
CA ARG A 27 -1.00 -0.72 13.65
C ARG A 27 -2.35 -1.05 14.30
N TYR A 28 -3.42 -1.18 13.52
CA TYR A 28 -4.77 -1.44 14.00
C TYR A 28 -5.24 -2.85 13.64
N SER A 29 -4.84 -3.85 14.43
CA SER A 29 -5.21 -5.26 14.24
C SER A 29 -6.72 -5.52 14.27
N GLY A 30 -7.50 -4.67 14.95
CA GLY A 30 -8.97 -4.73 15.00
C GLY A 30 -9.68 -4.07 13.81
N GLY A 31 -8.92 -3.52 12.85
CA GLY A 31 -9.44 -2.79 11.70
C GLY A 31 -9.47 -1.28 11.90
N VAL A 32 -9.23 -0.55 10.83
CA VAL A 32 -9.19 0.92 10.81
C VAL A 32 -10.03 1.48 9.67
N SER A 33 -10.70 2.61 9.90
CA SER A 33 -11.57 3.23 8.90
C SER A 33 -10.81 4.12 7.93
N LEU A 34 -11.36 4.31 6.72
CA LEU A 34 -10.79 5.25 5.73
C LEU A 34 -10.61 6.67 6.30
N ALA A 35 -11.56 7.15 7.11
CA ALA A 35 -11.46 8.47 7.73
C ALA A 35 -10.30 8.56 8.73
N GLN A 36 -10.06 7.49 9.50
CA GLN A 36 -8.95 7.43 10.45
C GLN A 36 -7.60 7.34 9.71
N ILE A 37 -7.52 6.50 8.67
CA ILE A 37 -6.33 6.42 7.81
C ILE A 37 -6.05 7.78 7.16
N ALA A 38 -7.07 8.49 6.67
CA ALA A 38 -6.90 9.82 6.06
C ALA A 38 -6.32 10.84 7.05
N ARG A 39 -6.79 10.82 8.31
CA ARG A 39 -6.25 11.67 9.38
C ARG A 39 -4.78 11.40 9.67
N GLU A 40 -4.39 10.14 9.79
CA GLU A 40 -3.02 9.76 10.17
C GLU A 40 -2.00 9.88 9.03
N THR A 41 -2.46 9.64 7.80
CA THR A 41 -1.63 9.77 6.59
C THR A 41 -1.62 11.19 6.03
N ARG A 42 -2.56 12.04 6.46
CA ARG A 42 -2.84 13.38 5.90
C ARG A 42 -3.12 13.35 4.39
N LEU A 43 -3.61 12.21 3.88
CA LEU A 43 -3.99 12.06 2.48
C LEU A 43 -5.42 12.53 2.24
N PRO A 44 -5.70 13.18 1.09
CA PRO A 44 -7.07 13.44 0.67
C PRO A 44 -7.86 12.13 0.56
N GLN A 45 -9.12 12.12 1.02
CA GLN A 45 -9.93 10.90 1.05
C GLN A 45 -10.07 10.22 -0.32
N LEU A 46 -10.17 10.99 -1.39
CA LEU A 46 -10.27 10.45 -2.75
C LEU A 46 -8.98 9.72 -3.18
N VAL A 47 -7.81 10.27 -2.83
CA VAL A 47 -6.51 9.65 -3.11
C VAL A 47 -6.37 8.37 -2.28
N LEU A 48 -6.76 8.43 -1.01
CA LEU A 48 -6.72 7.27 -0.13
C LEU A 48 -7.65 6.15 -0.59
N ALA A 49 -8.87 6.46 -1.01
CA ALA A 49 -9.81 5.45 -1.51
C ALA A 49 -9.22 4.68 -2.70
N ARG A 50 -8.62 5.40 -3.67
CA ARG A 50 -7.94 4.79 -4.81
C ARG A 50 -6.77 3.91 -4.38
N VAL A 51 -5.91 4.40 -3.48
CA VAL A 51 -4.77 3.61 -2.96
C VAL A 51 -5.27 2.35 -2.24
N MET A 52 -6.30 2.46 -1.40
CA MET A 52 -6.89 1.32 -0.69
C MET A 52 -7.49 0.29 -1.64
N GLU A 53 -8.19 0.69 -2.70
CA GLU A 53 -8.70 -0.24 -3.71
C GLU A 53 -7.58 -1.04 -4.38
N GLN A 54 -6.46 -0.39 -4.70
CA GLN A 54 -5.30 -1.09 -5.26
C GLN A 54 -4.71 -2.09 -4.26
N LEU A 55 -4.55 -1.69 -3.00
CA LEU A 55 -4.03 -2.55 -1.94
C LEU A 55 -4.96 -3.73 -1.61
N VAL A 56 -6.27 -3.56 -1.72
CA VAL A 56 -7.24 -4.66 -1.57
C VAL A 56 -7.16 -5.62 -2.75
N ARG A 57 -7.08 -5.12 -3.99
CA ARG A 57 -6.87 -5.96 -5.18
C ARG A 57 -5.55 -6.75 -5.11
N ALA A 58 -4.54 -6.15 -4.48
CA ALA A 58 -3.25 -6.75 -4.18
C ALA A 58 -3.25 -7.82 -3.10
N ASN A 59 -4.35 -7.95 -2.34
CA ASN A 59 -4.40 -8.74 -1.11
C ASN A 59 -3.40 -8.27 -0.03
N LEU A 60 -2.99 -7.00 -0.07
CA LEU A 60 -2.15 -6.33 0.92
C LEU A 60 -2.98 -5.64 2.01
N ALA A 61 -4.22 -5.29 1.71
CA ALA A 61 -5.23 -4.92 2.70
C ALA A 61 -6.49 -5.77 2.48
N ALA A 62 -7.33 -5.90 3.49
CA ALA A 62 -8.62 -6.57 3.38
C ALA A 62 -9.68 -5.77 4.11
N ALA A 63 -10.92 -5.78 3.60
CA ALA A 63 -12.05 -5.25 4.32
C ALA A 63 -12.39 -6.20 5.48
N ALA A 64 -12.41 -5.70 6.71
CA ALA A 64 -12.76 -6.45 7.92
C ALA A 64 -14.22 -6.27 8.34
N GLY A 65 -14.93 -5.32 7.73
CA GLY A 65 -16.30 -4.95 8.04
C GLY A 65 -16.69 -3.65 7.35
N PRO A 66 -17.88 -3.11 7.62
CA PRO A 66 -18.38 -1.90 6.98
C PRO A 66 -17.42 -0.72 7.18
N GLY A 67 -16.67 -0.38 6.13
CA GLY A 67 -15.71 0.72 6.13
C GLY A 67 -14.44 0.51 6.98
N ALA A 68 -14.15 -0.72 7.42
CA ALA A 68 -12.97 -1.06 8.21
C ALA A 68 -11.99 -1.93 7.41
N TYR A 69 -10.69 -1.67 7.55
CA TYR A 69 -9.63 -2.34 6.82
C TYR A 69 -8.56 -2.90 7.75
N VAL A 70 -8.07 -4.09 7.44
CA VAL A 70 -6.99 -4.81 8.14
C VAL A 70 -5.88 -5.18 7.16
N ALA A 71 -4.74 -5.61 7.69
CA ALA A 71 -3.64 -6.14 6.89
C ALA A 71 -4.11 -7.37 6.10
N GLY A 72 -3.81 -7.39 4.80
CA GLY A 72 -4.17 -8.48 3.90
C GLY A 72 -3.26 -9.69 4.07
N ARG A 73 -3.67 -10.83 3.52
CA ARG A 73 -2.96 -12.11 3.70
C ARG A 73 -1.54 -12.09 3.16
N ALA A 74 -1.26 -11.33 2.10
CA ALA A 74 0.10 -11.22 1.56
C ALA A 74 1.07 -10.57 2.57
N LEU A 75 0.62 -9.56 3.34
CA LEU A 75 1.43 -8.98 4.41
C LEU A 75 1.63 -9.93 5.59
N LEU A 76 0.58 -10.64 6.01
CA LEU A 76 0.68 -11.61 7.11
C LEU A 76 1.62 -12.78 6.76
N LEU A 77 1.59 -13.24 5.51
CA LEU A 77 2.53 -14.26 5.00
C LEU A 77 3.96 -13.69 4.93
N THR A 78 4.12 -12.40 4.63
CA THR A 78 5.42 -11.71 4.67
C THR A 78 5.99 -11.67 6.08
N GLU A 79 5.21 -11.23 7.06
CA GLU A 79 5.67 -11.16 8.46
C GLU A 79 6.01 -12.56 9.01
N ALA A 80 5.23 -13.58 8.63
CA ALA A 80 5.48 -14.97 9.06
C ALA A 80 6.69 -15.62 8.37
N ALA A 81 6.98 -15.31 7.10
CA ALA A 81 8.08 -15.89 6.34
C ALA A 81 9.43 -15.19 6.60
N SER A 82 9.41 -13.97 7.14
CA SER A 82 10.56 -13.09 7.16
C SER A 82 11.16 -12.94 8.57
N GLY A 83 12.12 -13.79 8.92
CA GLY A 83 13.14 -13.39 9.91
C GLY A 83 14.00 -12.21 9.42
N ASP A 84 13.98 -11.94 8.10
CA ASP A 84 14.54 -10.78 7.40
C ASP A 84 13.44 -10.14 6.52
N GLY A 85 12.69 -9.19 7.09
CA GLY A 85 11.56 -8.50 6.45
C GLY A 85 11.89 -7.65 5.22
N ARG A 86 13.16 -7.49 4.81
CA ARG A 86 13.53 -6.50 3.79
C ARG A 86 13.42 -7.00 2.35
N GLY A 87 13.66 -8.29 2.10
CA GLY A 87 13.65 -8.86 0.75
C GLY A 87 12.24 -8.89 0.15
N HIS A 88 11.28 -9.46 0.88
CA HIS A 88 9.91 -9.62 0.39
C HIS A 88 9.10 -8.32 0.45
N LEU A 89 9.42 -7.42 1.38
CA LEU A 89 8.89 -6.06 1.38
C LEU A 89 9.29 -5.28 0.11
N ARG A 90 10.54 -5.43 -0.36
CA ARG A 90 11.01 -4.78 -1.60
C ARG A 90 10.29 -5.29 -2.84
N GLU A 91 10.02 -6.59 -2.91
CA GLU A 91 9.28 -7.21 -4.00
C GLU A 91 7.80 -6.79 -3.99
N THR A 92 7.19 -6.79 -2.80
CA THR A 92 5.85 -6.24 -2.57
C THR A 92 5.78 -4.75 -2.95
N LEU A 93 6.81 -3.98 -2.63
CA LEU A 93 6.91 -2.56 -2.98
C LEU A 93 7.10 -2.32 -4.47
N ALA A 94 7.89 -3.15 -5.14
CA ALA A 94 8.04 -3.11 -6.59
C ALA A 94 6.70 -3.42 -7.27
N TRP A 95 5.96 -4.40 -6.75
CA TRP A 95 4.62 -4.72 -7.24
C TRP A 95 3.61 -3.59 -6.96
N VAL A 96 3.62 -2.99 -5.76
CA VAL A 96 2.78 -1.82 -5.42
C VAL A 96 3.12 -0.63 -6.31
N ARG A 97 4.42 -0.41 -6.58
CA ARG A 97 4.89 0.63 -7.50
C ARG A 97 4.33 0.40 -8.90
N ASP A 98 4.34 -0.82 -9.41
CA ASP A 98 3.80 -1.13 -10.73
C ASP A 98 2.26 -1.03 -10.76
N ALA A 99 1.57 -1.55 -9.75
CA ALA A 99 0.11 -1.51 -9.65
C ALA A 99 -0.44 -0.08 -9.48
N VAL A 100 0.22 0.74 -8.66
CA VAL A 100 -0.18 2.14 -8.43
C VAL A 100 0.37 3.05 -9.54
N GLY A 101 1.59 2.82 -10.03
CA GLY A 101 2.22 3.59 -11.11
C GLY A 101 1.51 3.45 -12.46
N ALA A 102 1.02 2.25 -12.79
CA ALA A 102 0.22 2.04 -14.01
C ALA A 102 -1.12 2.80 -13.99
N ALA A 103 -1.71 3.00 -12.81
CA ALA A 103 -2.98 3.72 -12.65
C ALA A 103 -2.83 5.25 -12.65
N VAL A 104 -1.61 5.79 -12.55
CA VAL A 104 -1.34 7.24 -12.54
C VAL A 104 -1.00 7.79 -13.94
N TYR A 105 -0.77 6.93 -14.93
CA TYR A 105 -0.57 7.35 -16.33
C TYR A 105 -1.87 7.63 -17.11
N VAL A 106 -3.03 7.58 -16.46
CA VAL A 106 -4.32 7.90 -17.08
C VAL A 106 -4.90 9.15 -16.44
N ALA A 107 -4.27 10.29 -16.69
CA ALA A 107 -4.83 11.63 -16.42
C ALA A 107 -4.36 12.60 -17.51
#